data_AF-A0A7X7VRB0-F1
#
_entry.id   AF-A0A7X7VRB0-F1
#
_cell.length_a   1.000
_cell.length_b   1.000
_cell.length_c   1.000
_cell.angle_alpha   90.00
_cell.angle_beta   90.00
_cell.angle_gamma   90.00
#
_symmetry.space_group_name_H-M   'P 1'
#
loop_
_entity.id
_entity.type
_entity.pdbx_description
1 polymer ?
#
loop_
_entity_poly.entity_id
_entity_poly.type
_entity_poly.pdbx_seq_one_letter_code
_entity_poly.pdbx_strand_id
1 'polypeptide(L)'
;MTILKPNFYKQIAAPYANHWRNGCSVAGYACGEFSVFNIVSATTKHWTNPLQVWNWAWNHGYILKGAGTYWSGIGAMLTAAGIKNWKTTTNWSDVHAALRKNQWCIGIMHRGIWTRGGHFIVAYYVDKNDNIYISDSASYAGYRQFNRFSNFRAQCNNVWIVIDPRDYKHGGKSTGNHTAMMYTDNDESNIRKSASGNSKLLGTLKENQRLELDNYSAGWWKITKGTYKGGWIHESNLSKYKHNPHSWVVVADCMNVRDGYSTKNTHVLTTVKKGTKLKSKKSRGAWGYFPKQSGLSKSGWIKCYNPGGAVFLKRTD
;
A
#
# COMPACT_ATOMS: atom_id res chain seq x y z
N MET A 1 2.17 4.62 24.68
CA MET A 1 3.33 4.22 23.85
C MET A 1 3.06 4.64 22.40
N THR A 2 3.99 5.35 21.75
CA THR A 2 3.86 5.72 20.33
C THR A 2 4.07 4.49 19.45
N ILE A 3 3.12 4.21 18.55
CA ILE A 3 3.19 3.05 17.65
C ILE A 3 4.29 3.28 16.60
N LEU A 4 5.23 2.34 16.47
CA LEU A 4 6.26 2.38 15.42
C LEU A 4 5.69 1.79 14.13
N LYS A 5 5.71 2.57 13.05
CA LYS A 5 5.08 2.19 11.78
C LYS A 5 6.10 2.08 10.65
N PRO A 6 6.03 1.02 9.82
CA PRO A 6 6.74 1.01 8.56
C PRO A 6 6.10 2.04 7.60
N ASN A 7 6.79 2.35 6.50
CA ASN A 7 6.18 3.09 5.41
C ASN A 7 5.24 2.19 4.62
N PHE A 8 4.20 2.75 3.98
CA PHE A 8 3.18 1.96 3.26
C PHE A 8 3.25 2.20 1.74
N TYR A 9 4.41 1.95 1.13
CA TYR A 9 4.50 1.86 -0.33
C TYR A 9 3.71 0.65 -0.83
N LYS A 10 3.09 0.80 -2.01
CA LYS A 10 2.17 -0.20 -2.59
C LYS A 10 2.71 -0.66 -3.94
N GLN A 11 2.88 -1.96 -4.12
CA GLN A 11 3.36 -2.53 -5.39
C GLN A 11 2.37 -2.26 -6.54
N ILE A 12 1.10 -2.07 -6.18
CA ILE A 12 0.02 -1.75 -7.10
C ILE A 12 -0.11 -0.24 -7.36
N ALA A 13 0.72 0.62 -6.76
CA ALA A 13 0.67 2.05 -7.03
C ALA A 13 1.07 2.34 -8.49
N ALA A 14 0.42 3.32 -9.11
CA ALA A 14 0.62 3.66 -10.52
C ALA A 14 2.08 3.86 -10.95
N PRO A 15 2.98 4.48 -10.13
CA PRO A 15 4.38 4.64 -10.49
C PRO A 15 5.17 3.33 -10.59
N TYR A 16 4.66 2.20 -10.07
CA TYR A 16 5.39 0.94 -9.98
C TYR A 16 4.68 -0.21 -10.68
N ALA A 17 3.34 -0.22 -10.63
CA ALA A 17 2.54 -1.38 -10.99
C ALA A 17 2.77 -1.90 -12.41
N ASN A 18 3.04 -1.01 -13.36
CA ASN A 18 3.29 -1.32 -14.76
C ASN A 18 4.77 -1.59 -15.08
N HIS A 19 5.65 -1.71 -14.10
CA HIS A 19 7.02 -2.17 -14.35
C HIS A 19 7.02 -3.69 -14.54
N TRP A 20 7.63 -4.15 -15.63
CA TRP A 20 7.71 -5.56 -16.00
C TRP A 20 9.16 -6.01 -16.12
N ARG A 21 9.44 -7.26 -15.73
CA ARG A 21 10.70 -7.95 -16.02
C ARG A 21 10.42 -9.43 -16.24
N ASN A 22 10.90 -9.99 -17.35
CA ASN A 22 10.77 -11.42 -17.68
C ASN A 22 9.36 -12.01 -17.54
N GLY A 23 8.33 -11.23 -17.91
CA GLY A 23 6.92 -11.64 -17.82
C GLY A 23 6.29 -11.47 -16.43
N CYS A 24 7.02 -10.93 -15.45
CA CYS A 24 6.49 -10.60 -14.13
C CYS A 24 6.34 -9.09 -13.98
N SER A 25 5.12 -8.64 -13.67
CA SER A 25 4.87 -7.26 -13.27
C SER A 25 5.16 -7.05 -11.78
N VAL A 26 5.56 -5.84 -11.42
CA VAL A 26 5.69 -5.43 -10.01
C VAL A 26 4.34 -5.56 -9.28
N ALA A 27 3.24 -5.16 -9.94
CA ALA A 27 1.91 -5.31 -9.37
C ALA A 27 1.55 -6.75 -9.02
N GLY A 28 1.98 -7.71 -9.84
CA GLY A 28 1.70 -9.14 -9.68
C GLY A 28 2.59 -9.85 -8.66
N TYR A 29 3.88 -9.50 -8.64
CA TYR A 29 4.90 -10.39 -8.09
C TYR A 29 5.80 -9.77 -7.02
N ALA A 30 5.73 -8.45 -6.80
CA ALA A 30 6.70 -7.74 -5.95
C ALA A 30 6.31 -7.60 -4.46
N CYS A 31 5.52 -8.53 -3.91
CA CYS A 31 5.01 -8.38 -2.54
C CYS A 31 6.11 -8.48 -1.48
N GLY A 32 7.11 -9.33 -1.70
CA GLY A 32 8.25 -9.48 -0.78
C GLY A 32 9.13 -8.24 -0.75
N GLU A 33 9.44 -7.69 -1.92
CA GLU A 33 10.33 -6.54 -2.09
C GLU A 33 9.69 -5.27 -1.55
N PHE A 34 8.38 -5.08 -1.76
CA PHE A 34 7.66 -3.97 -1.13
C PHE A 34 7.50 -4.14 0.38
N SER A 35 7.36 -5.38 0.88
CA SER A 35 7.38 -5.64 2.33
C SER A 35 8.72 -5.26 2.96
N VAL A 36 9.83 -5.63 2.32
CA VAL A 36 11.18 -5.22 2.75
C VAL A 36 11.37 -3.72 2.64
N PHE A 37 11.01 -3.11 1.50
CA PHE A 37 11.19 -1.67 1.31
C PHE A 37 10.39 -0.83 2.32
N ASN A 38 9.20 -1.29 2.70
CA ASN A 38 8.37 -0.64 3.71
C ASN A 38 9.05 -0.58 5.09
N ILE A 39 9.90 -1.57 5.41
CA ILE A 39 10.74 -1.58 6.61
C ILE A 39 11.98 -0.71 6.40
N VAL A 40 12.74 -0.96 5.33
CA VAL A 40 14.03 -0.29 5.02
C VAL A 40 13.85 1.22 4.92
N SER A 41 12.83 1.69 4.21
CA SER A 41 12.58 3.12 4.02
C SER A 41 12.16 3.84 5.32
N ALA A 42 11.73 3.10 6.35
CA ALA A 42 11.40 3.63 7.67
C ALA A 42 12.57 3.51 8.67
N THR A 43 13.64 2.82 8.29
CA THR A 43 14.79 2.50 9.14
C THR A 43 16.09 2.97 8.50
N THR A 44 16.82 2.09 7.83
CA THR A 44 18.17 2.37 7.30
C THR A 44 18.17 3.32 6.12
N LYS A 45 17.05 3.43 5.39
CA LYS A 45 16.89 4.20 4.14
C LYS A 45 17.93 3.83 3.08
N HIS A 46 18.49 2.63 3.15
CA HIS A 46 19.49 2.14 2.19
C HIS A 46 18.98 2.25 0.74
N TRP A 47 17.71 1.89 0.52
CA TRP A 47 17.02 2.15 -0.74
C TRP A 47 16.06 3.33 -0.58
N THR A 48 15.95 4.15 -1.64
CA THR A 48 15.06 5.31 -1.72
C THR A 48 13.84 5.06 -2.62
N ASN A 49 13.88 4.00 -3.43
CA ASN A 49 12.80 3.59 -4.33
C ASN A 49 12.57 2.07 -4.26
N PRO A 50 11.31 1.58 -4.14
CA PRO A 50 11.03 0.15 -4.07
C PRO A 50 11.51 -0.65 -5.31
N LEU A 51 11.63 0.00 -6.47
CA LEU A 51 12.17 -0.65 -7.67
C LEU A 51 13.65 -1.03 -7.54
N GLN A 52 14.41 -0.38 -6.65
CA GLN A 52 15.79 -0.78 -6.34
C GLN A 52 15.81 -2.16 -5.67
N VAL A 53 14.87 -2.42 -4.75
CA VAL A 53 14.72 -3.70 -4.06
C VAL A 53 14.31 -4.79 -5.06
N TRP A 54 13.32 -4.49 -5.91
CA TRP A 54 12.89 -5.37 -7.01
C TRP A 54 14.04 -5.77 -7.93
N ASN A 55 14.81 -4.79 -8.39
CA ASN A 55 15.95 -5.05 -9.29
C ASN A 55 17.05 -5.83 -8.59
N TRP A 56 17.34 -5.51 -7.32
CA TRP A 56 18.31 -6.24 -6.52
C TRP A 56 17.90 -7.70 -6.37
N ALA A 57 16.66 -7.99 -5.98
CA ALA A 57 16.16 -9.35 -5.79
C ALA A 57 16.27 -10.19 -7.06
N TRP A 58 15.92 -9.63 -8.22
CA TRP A 58 16.11 -10.31 -9.51
C TRP A 58 17.58 -10.61 -9.82
N ASN A 59 18.45 -9.63 -9.64
CA ASN A 59 19.87 -9.77 -9.98
C ASN A 59 20.61 -10.77 -9.08
N HIS A 60 20.03 -11.08 -7.92
CA HIS A 60 20.59 -12.04 -6.96
C HIS A 60 19.80 -13.36 -6.92
N GLY A 61 18.92 -13.62 -7.89
CA GLY A 61 18.22 -14.90 -8.04
C GLY A 61 17.09 -15.14 -7.03
N TYR A 62 16.60 -14.11 -6.35
CA TYR A 62 15.56 -14.23 -5.33
C TYR A 62 14.12 -14.14 -5.85
N ILE A 63 13.92 -14.06 -7.16
CA ILE A 63 12.59 -14.01 -7.79
C ILE A 63 12.42 -15.20 -8.73
N LEU A 64 11.38 -16.00 -8.48
CA LEU A 64 10.92 -17.07 -9.36
C LEU A 64 9.90 -16.52 -10.36
N LYS A 65 10.18 -16.70 -11.66
CA LYS A 65 9.26 -16.33 -12.74
C LYS A 65 7.90 -16.99 -12.52
N GLY A 66 6.84 -16.17 -12.53
CA GLY A 66 5.46 -16.63 -12.37
C GLY A 66 5.03 -16.95 -10.93
N ALA A 67 5.92 -16.87 -9.94
CA ALA A 67 5.60 -17.11 -8.52
C ALA A 67 5.96 -15.93 -7.60
N GLY A 68 6.97 -15.12 -7.96
CA GLY A 68 7.41 -13.97 -7.15
C GLY A 68 8.61 -14.30 -6.27
N THR A 69 8.74 -13.60 -5.14
CA THR A 69 9.90 -13.66 -4.24
C THR A 69 10.04 -15.00 -3.51
N TYR A 70 11.25 -15.54 -3.42
CA TYR A 70 11.56 -16.65 -2.52
C TYR A 70 11.58 -16.21 -1.05
N TRP A 71 11.19 -17.10 -0.13
CA TRP A 71 11.26 -16.85 1.31
C TRP A 71 12.67 -16.43 1.77
N SER A 72 13.71 -17.12 1.29
CA SER A 72 15.13 -16.81 1.55
C SER A 72 15.52 -15.40 1.10
N GLY A 73 14.87 -14.87 0.05
CA GLY A 73 15.09 -13.54 -0.46
C GLY A 73 14.73 -12.43 0.53
N ILE A 74 13.75 -12.64 1.41
CA ILE A 74 13.33 -11.62 2.39
C ILE A 74 14.49 -11.31 3.34
N GLY A 75 15.06 -12.34 3.97
CA GLY A 75 16.22 -12.18 4.86
C GLY A 75 17.44 -11.61 4.14
N ALA A 76 17.71 -12.07 2.92
CA ALA A 76 18.82 -11.59 2.10
C ALA A 76 18.70 -10.08 1.77
N MET A 77 17.52 -9.63 1.36
CA MET A 77 17.27 -8.21 1.07
C MET A 77 17.35 -7.33 2.33
N LEU A 78 16.85 -7.80 3.47
CA LEU A 78 16.98 -7.09 4.76
C LEU A 78 18.46 -6.91 5.12
N THR A 79 19.24 -8.00 5.05
CA THR A 79 20.68 -7.99 5.35
C THR A 79 21.44 -7.07 4.40
N ALA A 80 21.14 -7.11 3.10
CA ALA A 80 21.72 -6.21 2.10
C ALA A 80 21.43 -4.73 2.40
N ALA A 81 20.26 -4.44 2.97
CA ALA A 81 19.86 -3.10 3.38
C ALA A 81 20.37 -2.68 4.78
N GLY A 82 21.22 -3.49 5.41
CA GLY A 82 21.80 -3.21 6.73
C GLY A 82 20.96 -3.65 7.93
N ILE A 83 19.84 -4.36 7.72
CA ILE A 83 19.00 -4.93 8.77
C ILE A 83 19.47 -6.37 9.01
N LYS A 84 20.29 -6.58 10.05
CA LYS A 84 20.98 -7.87 10.29
C LYS A 84 20.47 -8.65 11.50
N ASN A 85 20.03 -7.97 12.55
CA ASN A 85 19.35 -8.53 13.73
C ASN A 85 17.87 -8.78 13.44
N TRP A 86 17.59 -9.73 12.55
CA TRP A 86 16.24 -10.28 12.38
C TRP A 86 16.28 -11.76 12.73
N LYS A 87 15.14 -12.29 13.18
CA LYS A 87 15.02 -13.69 13.58
C LYS A 87 13.84 -14.37 12.91
N THR A 88 13.99 -15.64 12.60
CA THR A 88 12.86 -16.47 12.19
C THR A 88 12.20 -17.14 13.38
N THR A 89 10.88 -17.21 13.39
CA THR A 89 10.12 -18.04 14.34
C THR A 89 8.96 -18.73 13.63
N THR A 90 8.52 -19.84 14.21
CA THR A 90 7.32 -20.59 13.82
C THR A 90 6.28 -20.61 14.95
N ASN A 91 6.55 -19.91 16.06
CA ASN A 91 5.69 -19.84 17.23
C ASN A 91 4.81 -18.58 17.21
N TRP A 92 3.50 -18.79 17.21
CA TRP A 92 2.50 -17.71 17.23
C TRP A 92 2.58 -16.80 18.46
N SER A 93 2.94 -17.36 19.62
CA SER A 93 3.08 -16.58 20.86
C SER A 93 4.22 -15.58 20.76
N ASP A 94 5.32 -15.95 20.10
CA ASP A 94 6.46 -15.04 19.87
C ASP A 94 6.06 -13.88 18.96
N VAL A 95 5.36 -14.18 17.86
CA VAL A 95 4.87 -13.17 16.91
C VAL A 95 3.92 -12.19 17.59
N HIS A 96 2.97 -12.73 18.36
CA HIS A 96 1.99 -11.91 19.08
C HIS A 96 2.66 -11.00 20.12
N ALA A 97 3.58 -11.56 20.90
CA ALA A 97 4.35 -10.80 21.89
C ALA A 97 5.23 -9.73 21.22
N ALA A 98 5.87 -10.05 20.09
CA ALA A 98 6.68 -9.13 19.32
C ALA A 98 5.85 -7.94 18.81
N LEU A 99 4.70 -8.21 18.18
CA LEU A 99 3.82 -7.17 17.65
C LEU A 99 3.24 -6.26 18.75
N ARG A 100 2.91 -6.82 19.93
CA ARG A 100 2.51 -6.02 21.10
C ARG A 100 3.63 -5.12 21.63
N LYS A 101 4.89 -5.50 21.39
CA LYS A 101 6.10 -4.74 21.76
C LYS A 101 6.59 -3.78 20.67
N ASN A 102 5.76 -3.45 19.66
CA ASN A 102 6.12 -2.61 18.51
C ASN A 102 7.28 -3.16 17.65
N GLN A 103 7.49 -4.48 17.66
CA GLN A 103 8.34 -5.15 16.68
C GLN A 103 7.51 -5.44 15.42
N TRP A 104 8.20 -5.59 14.28
CA TRP A 104 7.56 -5.84 12.99
C TRP A 104 7.80 -7.29 12.56
N CYS A 105 6.84 -7.86 11.83
CA CYS A 105 6.89 -9.22 11.34
C CYS A 105 6.57 -9.24 9.84
N ILE A 106 7.46 -9.82 9.02
CA ILE A 106 7.11 -10.22 7.66
C ILE A 106 6.60 -11.66 7.71
N GLY A 107 5.39 -11.87 7.17
CA GLY A 107 4.77 -13.19 7.03
C GLY A 107 4.31 -13.42 5.60
N ILE A 108 4.09 -14.69 5.26
CA ILE A 108 3.55 -15.12 3.96
C ILE A 108 2.14 -15.68 4.15
N MET A 109 1.17 -15.05 3.51
CA MET A 109 -0.24 -15.41 3.56
C MET A 109 -0.55 -16.51 2.56
N HIS A 110 -1.44 -17.42 2.94
CA HIS A 110 -2.11 -18.34 2.01
C HIS A 110 -3.53 -17.84 1.70
N ARG A 111 -4.29 -18.64 0.93
CA ARG A 111 -5.64 -18.29 0.47
C ARG A 111 -6.53 -17.86 1.64
N GLY A 112 -7.15 -16.69 1.48
CA GLY A 112 -7.98 -16.04 2.50
C GLY A 112 -8.41 -14.61 2.13
N ILE A 113 -8.54 -13.75 3.13
CA ILE A 113 -8.97 -12.35 2.99
C ILE A 113 -7.87 -11.47 2.38
N TRP A 114 -6.58 -11.80 2.61
CA TRP A 114 -5.44 -11.06 2.07
C TRP A 114 -5.08 -11.47 0.65
N THR A 115 -5.33 -12.71 0.25
CA THR A 115 -4.84 -13.22 -1.04
C THR A 115 -5.58 -14.49 -1.47
N ARG A 116 -5.45 -14.85 -2.76
CA ARG A 116 -5.93 -16.13 -3.30
C ARG A 116 -4.82 -17.18 -3.43
N GLY A 117 -3.56 -16.78 -3.24
CA GLY A 117 -2.35 -17.63 -3.30
C GLY A 117 -1.31 -17.13 -2.30
N GLY A 118 -0.01 -17.37 -2.53
CA GLY A 118 1.04 -16.79 -1.69
C GLY A 118 1.07 -15.26 -1.73
N HIS A 119 1.25 -14.58 -0.59
CA HIS A 119 1.40 -13.12 -0.53
C HIS A 119 2.16 -12.64 0.71
N PHE A 120 3.26 -11.92 0.53
CA PHE A 120 4.00 -11.32 1.63
C PHE A 120 3.31 -10.05 2.16
N ILE A 121 3.25 -9.92 3.48
CA ILE A 121 2.77 -8.72 4.18
C ILE A 121 3.64 -8.39 5.39
N VAL A 122 3.59 -7.13 5.84
CA VAL A 122 4.23 -6.70 7.08
C VAL A 122 3.15 -6.47 8.15
N ALA A 123 3.13 -7.27 9.21
CA ALA A 123 2.41 -6.93 10.43
C ALA A 123 3.31 -6.05 11.32
N TYR A 124 2.78 -4.99 11.90
CA TYR A 124 3.62 -4.03 12.64
C TYR A 124 3.13 -3.67 14.04
N TYR A 125 1.89 -4.03 14.40
CA TYR A 125 1.36 -3.78 15.73
C TYR A 125 0.15 -4.66 16.04
N VAL A 126 -0.02 -5.04 17.30
CA VAL A 126 -1.25 -5.61 17.86
C VAL A 126 -1.68 -4.78 19.07
N ASP A 127 -2.93 -4.34 19.09
CA ASP A 127 -3.47 -3.54 20.21
C ASP A 127 -3.98 -4.40 21.37
N LYS A 128 -4.43 -3.72 22.44
CA LYS A 128 -5.00 -4.36 23.64
C LYS A 128 -6.29 -5.14 23.37
N ASN A 129 -7.00 -4.81 22.30
CA ASN A 129 -8.24 -5.46 21.89
C ASN A 129 -7.97 -6.64 20.96
N ASP A 130 -6.71 -6.96 20.66
CA ASP A 130 -6.29 -8.01 19.73
C ASP A 130 -6.57 -7.71 18.25
N ASN A 131 -6.59 -6.42 17.91
CA ASN A 131 -6.58 -5.99 16.52
C ASN A 131 -5.15 -5.90 16.01
N ILE A 132 -4.93 -6.44 14.81
CA ILE A 132 -3.65 -6.42 14.10
C ILE A 132 -3.65 -5.31 13.05
N TYR A 133 -2.51 -4.64 12.95
CA TYR A 133 -2.24 -3.63 11.93
C TYR A 133 -1.17 -4.13 10.95
N ILE A 134 -1.47 -3.94 9.66
CA ILE A 134 -0.75 -4.55 8.55
C ILE A 134 -0.43 -3.49 7.50
N SER A 135 0.81 -3.49 7.02
CA SER A 135 1.19 -2.87 5.75
C SER A 135 1.15 -3.93 4.65
N ASP A 136 0.07 -3.90 3.87
CA ASP A 136 -0.13 -4.83 2.76
C ASP A 136 0.07 -4.08 1.43
N SER A 137 1.17 -4.40 0.74
CA SER A 137 1.60 -3.71 -0.48
C SER A 137 0.67 -3.92 -1.67
N ALA A 138 -0.13 -4.99 -1.67
CA ALA A 138 -1.01 -5.37 -2.79
C ALA A 138 -2.45 -4.86 -2.61
N SER A 139 -2.72 -4.01 -1.61
CA SER A 139 -4.07 -3.50 -1.37
C SER A 139 -4.12 -2.14 -0.68
N TYR A 140 -5.15 -1.39 -1.04
CA TYR A 140 -5.59 -0.18 -0.33
C TYR A 140 -6.80 -0.44 0.59
N ALA A 141 -7.37 -1.65 0.58
CA ALA A 141 -8.59 -1.95 1.33
C ALA A 141 -8.34 -1.92 2.84
N GLY A 142 -9.14 -1.16 3.58
CA GLY A 142 -9.00 -0.98 5.03
C GLY A 142 -9.01 -2.28 5.81
N TYR A 143 -9.91 -3.22 5.48
CA TYR A 143 -9.99 -4.52 6.15
C TYR A 143 -8.74 -5.41 5.97
N ARG A 144 -7.88 -5.12 4.98
CA ARG A 144 -6.57 -5.79 4.81
C ARG A 144 -5.45 -5.11 5.59
N GLN A 145 -5.61 -3.82 5.94
CA GLN A 145 -4.66 -3.07 6.76
C GLN A 145 -4.96 -3.17 8.27
N PHE A 146 -6.21 -3.42 8.64
CA PHE A 146 -6.67 -3.53 10.02
C PHE A 146 -7.66 -4.69 10.15
N ASN A 147 -7.37 -5.64 11.03
CA ASN A 147 -8.18 -6.83 11.22
C ASN A 147 -8.00 -7.45 12.61
N ARG A 148 -8.59 -8.62 12.88
CA ARG A 148 -8.34 -9.43 14.08
C ARG A 148 -7.03 -10.22 13.93
N PHE A 149 -6.26 -10.33 15.01
CA PHE A 149 -5.06 -11.18 15.00
C PHE A 149 -5.41 -12.65 14.70
N SER A 150 -6.58 -13.13 15.15
CA SER A 150 -7.07 -14.48 14.83
C SER A 150 -7.22 -14.74 13.32
N ASN A 151 -7.66 -13.74 12.54
CA ASN A 151 -7.76 -13.88 11.09
C ASN A 151 -6.38 -13.97 10.45
N PHE A 152 -5.42 -13.17 10.93
CA PHE A 152 -4.03 -13.25 10.47
C PHE A 152 -3.45 -14.62 10.78
N ARG A 153 -3.69 -15.12 12.00
CA ARG A 153 -3.27 -16.45 12.44
C ARG A 153 -3.80 -17.58 11.57
N ALA A 154 -5.08 -17.52 11.20
CA ALA A 154 -5.72 -18.55 10.40
C ALA A 154 -5.30 -18.55 8.91
N GLN A 155 -4.58 -17.52 8.45
CA GLN A 155 -4.34 -17.30 7.02
C GLN A 155 -2.88 -17.02 6.66
N CYS A 156 -1.99 -17.07 7.63
CA CYS A 156 -0.55 -16.92 7.44
C CYS A 156 0.12 -18.28 7.63
N ASN A 157 1.11 -18.57 6.79
CA ASN A 157 1.97 -19.73 7.03
C ASN A 157 2.74 -19.54 8.34
N ASN A 158 3.07 -20.65 9.00
CA ASN A 158 3.72 -20.64 10.31
C ASN A 158 5.23 -20.33 10.25
N VAL A 159 5.61 -19.26 9.54
CA VAL A 159 7.00 -18.79 9.44
C VAL A 159 7.03 -17.27 9.29
N TRP A 160 7.81 -16.61 10.14
CA TRP A 160 7.92 -15.14 10.16
C TRP A 160 9.35 -14.69 10.32
N ILE A 161 9.65 -13.53 9.76
CA ILE A 161 10.86 -12.77 10.08
C ILE A 161 10.46 -11.64 11.02
N VAL A 162 10.95 -11.67 12.26
CA VAL A 162 10.73 -10.66 13.28
C VAL A 162 11.91 -9.69 13.29
N ILE A 163 11.59 -8.39 13.27
CA ILE A 163 12.55 -7.28 13.22
C ILE A 163 12.18 -6.31 14.33
N ASP A 164 13.17 -5.89 15.12
CA ASP A 164 13.00 -4.75 16.01
C ASP A 164 13.41 -3.46 15.28
N PRO A 165 12.48 -2.60 14.87
CA PRO A 165 12.83 -1.35 14.18
C PRO A 165 13.63 -0.39 15.07
N ARG A 166 13.69 -0.61 16.39
CA ARG A 166 14.47 0.23 17.31
C ARG A 166 15.97 0.03 17.16
N ASP A 167 16.40 -1.13 16.70
CA ASP A 167 17.82 -1.45 16.48
C ASP A 167 18.42 -0.66 15.30
N TYR A 168 17.56 -0.11 14.45
CA TYR A 168 17.95 0.56 13.20
C TYR A 168 17.52 2.02 13.16
N LYS A 169 17.30 2.61 14.35
CA LYS A 169 17.05 4.04 14.45
C LYS A 169 18.30 4.82 14.06
N HIS A 170 18.10 5.85 13.25
CA HIS A 170 19.11 6.89 13.07
C HIS A 170 19.57 7.41 14.44
N GLY A 171 20.88 7.53 14.64
CA GLY A 171 21.53 8.18 15.79
C GLY A 171 21.32 9.69 15.86
N GLY A 172 20.11 10.17 15.62
CA GLY A 172 19.66 11.49 16.00
C GLY A 172 18.64 11.34 17.12
N LYS A 173 18.74 12.17 18.16
CA LYS A 173 17.65 12.36 19.12
C LYS A 173 16.34 12.41 18.34
N SER A 174 15.32 11.67 18.79
CA SER A 174 13.95 11.79 18.30
C SER A 174 13.38 13.17 18.67
N THR A 175 13.92 14.20 18.04
CA THR A 175 13.46 15.58 18.07
C THR A 175 13.19 15.94 16.62
N GLY A 176 12.06 15.50 16.11
CA GLY A 176 11.71 15.71 14.70
C GLY A 176 10.45 14.97 14.38
N ASN A 177 9.33 15.68 14.48
CA ASN A 177 8.07 15.33 13.83
C ASN A 177 8.34 14.61 12.50
N HIS A 178 7.89 13.36 12.36
CA HIS A 178 8.02 12.60 11.12
C HIS A 178 7.28 13.34 10.01
N THR A 179 8.00 14.14 9.23
CA THR A 179 7.43 14.89 8.13
C THR A 179 7.19 13.96 6.94
N ALA A 180 5.93 13.76 6.56
CA ALA A 180 5.52 13.04 5.36
C ALA A 180 5.08 14.03 4.28
N MET A 181 5.57 13.83 3.05
CA MET A 181 5.07 14.53 1.87
C MET A 181 4.03 13.66 1.18
N MET A 182 2.80 14.16 1.08
CA MET A 182 1.68 13.44 0.44
C MET A 182 0.89 14.38 -0.47
N TYR A 183 -0.08 13.83 -1.18
CA TYR A 183 -1.00 14.55 -2.05
C TYR A 183 -2.43 14.29 -1.58
N THR A 184 -3.32 15.28 -1.69
CA THR A 184 -4.75 15.06 -1.49
C THR A 184 -5.30 14.12 -2.58
N ASP A 185 -6.09 13.14 -2.18
CA ASP A 185 -6.59 12.12 -3.10
C ASP A 185 -7.90 12.48 -3.75
N ASN A 186 -8.71 13.37 -3.17
CA ASN A 186 -10.04 13.70 -3.67
C ASN A 186 -10.23 15.22 -3.76
N ASP A 187 -11.17 15.66 -4.61
CA ASP A 187 -11.51 17.09 -4.77
C ASP A 187 -12.13 17.74 -3.54
N GLU A 188 -12.52 16.94 -2.55
CA GLU A 188 -13.13 17.37 -1.29
C GLU A 188 -12.41 16.72 -0.10
N SER A 189 -11.09 16.88 -0.06
CA SER A 189 -10.28 16.35 1.04
C SER A 189 -10.47 17.22 2.29
N ASN A 190 -11.28 16.72 3.23
CA ASN A 190 -11.69 17.44 4.44
C ASN A 190 -10.53 17.72 5.41
N ILE A 191 -10.38 18.99 5.80
CA ILE A 191 -9.44 19.46 6.84
C ILE A 191 -10.21 19.81 8.10
N ARG A 192 -9.81 19.26 9.25
CA ARG A 192 -10.52 19.42 10.53
C ARG A 192 -9.63 20.05 11.60
N LYS A 193 -10.26 20.64 12.62
CA LYS A 193 -9.56 21.33 13.72
C LYS A 193 -8.76 20.37 14.62
N SER A 194 -9.17 19.11 14.72
CA SER A 194 -8.49 18.05 15.48
C SER A 194 -8.58 16.69 14.77
N ALA A 195 -7.81 15.72 15.26
CA ALA A 195 -7.72 14.34 14.76
C ALA A 195 -9.00 13.51 14.98
N SER A 196 -10.14 13.99 14.47
CA SER A 196 -11.44 13.34 14.65
C SER A 196 -12.40 13.72 13.53
N GLY A 197 -13.17 12.74 13.05
CA GLY A 197 -14.21 12.92 12.02
C GLY A 197 -15.37 13.82 12.46
N ASN A 198 -15.54 14.04 13.76
CA ASN A 198 -16.60 14.88 14.32
C ASN A 198 -16.10 16.31 14.64
N SER A 199 -14.81 16.58 14.44
CA SER A 199 -14.22 17.89 14.71
C SER A 199 -14.64 18.92 13.66
N LYS A 200 -14.64 20.20 14.06
CA LYS A 200 -14.98 21.34 13.19
C LYS A 200 -14.22 21.25 11.85
N LEU A 201 -14.97 21.28 10.74
CA LEU A 201 -14.41 21.39 9.40
C LEU A 201 -13.81 22.81 9.23
N LEU A 202 -12.53 22.87 8.89
CA LEU A 202 -11.81 24.11 8.59
C LEU A 202 -11.88 24.46 7.10
N GLY A 203 -12.06 23.46 6.24
CA GLY A 203 -12.19 23.63 4.80
C GLY A 203 -11.92 22.33 4.06
N THR A 204 -11.85 22.42 2.74
CA THR A 204 -11.54 21.31 1.84
C THR A 204 -10.42 21.68 0.88
N LEU A 205 -9.66 20.68 0.48
CA LEU A 205 -8.65 20.81 -0.58
C LEU A 205 -9.05 19.99 -1.80
N LYS A 206 -8.75 20.54 -2.98
CA LYS A 206 -8.88 19.86 -4.27
C LYS A 206 -7.91 18.68 -4.37
N GLU A 207 -8.11 17.78 -5.34
CA GLU A 207 -7.22 16.65 -5.59
C GLU A 207 -5.80 17.13 -5.97
N ASN A 208 -4.79 16.30 -5.70
CA ASN A 208 -3.38 16.51 -6.07
C ASN A 208 -2.67 17.71 -5.44
N GLN A 209 -3.21 18.30 -4.37
CA GLN A 209 -2.52 19.32 -3.58
C GLN A 209 -1.44 18.65 -2.73
N ARG A 210 -0.19 19.11 -2.87
CA ARG A 210 0.95 18.59 -2.11
C ARG A 210 0.87 19.12 -0.68
N LEU A 211 0.94 18.21 0.30
CA LEU A 211 0.92 18.51 1.72
C LEU A 211 2.19 18.03 2.40
N GLU A 212 2.64 18.84 3.36
CA GLU A 212 3.64 18.49 4.34
C GLU A 212 2.94 18.18 5.66
N LEU A 213 3.15 16.97 6.17
CA LEU A 213 2.35 16.37 7.22
C LEU A 213 3.22 15.86 8.35
N ASP A 214 2.76 15.96 9.58
CA ASP A 214 3.41 15.34 10.72
C ASP A 214 2.40 14.86 11.78
N ASN A 215 2.93 14.46 12.94
CA ASN A 215 2.18 14.23 14.16
C ASN A 215 0.96 13.33 13.95
N TYR A 216 1.20 12.10 13.46
CA TYR A 216 0.14 11.15 13.15
C TYR A 216 -0.57 10.66 14.42
N SER A 217 -1.90 10.68 14.42
CA SER A 217 -2.73 10.12 15.50
C SER A 217 -3.97 9.46 14.94
N ALA A 218 -4.14 8.17 15.20
CA ALA A 218 -5.37 7.40 14.89
C ALA A 218 -5.94 7.62 13.48
N GLY A 219 -5.09 7.60 12.45
CA GLY A 219 -5.50 7.80 11.05
C GLY A 219 -5.43 9.24 10.57
N TRP A 220 -5.12 10.19 11.44
CA TRP A 220 -5.06 11.61 11.11
C TRP A 220 -3.63 12.12 11.08
N TRP A 221 -3.36 13.00 10.12
CA TRP A 221 -2.10 13.72 9.97
C TRP A 221 -2.32 15.21 10.19
N LYS A 222 -1.39 15.86 10.89
CA LYS A 222 -1.40 17.31 11.07
C LYS A 222 -0.64 17.99 9.95
N ILE A 223 -1.18 19.07 9.39
CA ILE A 223 -0.56 19.84 8.31
C ILE A 223 0.46 20.81 8.91
N THR A 224 1.68 20.83 8.38
CA THR A 224 2.78 21.62 8.96
C THR A 224 2.96 23.00 8.31
N LYS A 225 2.47 23.18 7.08
CA LYS A 225 2.68 24.39 6.25
C LYS A 225 1.45 24.78 5.43
N GLY A 226 1.47 26.01 4.93
CA GLY A 226 0.41 26.56 4.06
C GLY A 226 -0.84 27.01 4.84
N THR A 227 -1.90 27.33 4.09
CA THR A 227 -3.16 27.91 4.60
C THR A 227 -3.80 27.11 5.74
N TYR A 228 -3.63 25.79 5.74
CA TYR A 228 -4.21 24.89 6.72
C TYR A 228 -3.22 24.40 7.79
N LYS A 229 -2.09 25.09 8.00
CA LYS A 229 -1.13 24.76 9.06
C LYS A 229 -1.84 24.58 10.41
N GLY A 230 -1.58 23.45 11.06
CA GLY A 230 -2.21 23.07 12.33
C GLY A 230 -3.51 22.28 12.19
N GLY A 231 -4.15 22.31 11.01
CA GLY A 231 -5.30 21.48 10.69
C GLY A 231 -4.94 20.01 10.51
N TRP A 232 -5.95 19.14 10.58
CA TRP A 232 -5.81 17.69 10.52
C TRP A 232 -6.56 17.11 9.32
N ILE A 233 -5.92 16.18 8.62
CA ILE A 233 -6.49 15.47 7.47
C ILE A 233 -6.42 13.96 7.72
N HIS A 234 -7.50 13.24 7.44
CA HIS A 234 -7.54 11.79 7.58
C HIS A 234 -6.81 11.12 6.42
N GLU A 235 -6.06 10.05 6.70
CA GLU A 235 -5.21 9.33 5.72
C GLU A 235 -6.00 8.75 4.54
N SER A 236 -7.30 8.52 4.68
CA SER A 236 -8.16 8.11 3.56
C SER A 236 -8.29 9.18 2.46
N ASN A 237 -8.02 10.45 2.79
CA ASN A 237 -8.00 11.58 1.85
C ASN A 237 -6.62 11.84 1.27
N LEU A 238 -5.63 11.00 1.57
CA LEU A 238 -4.25 11.18 1.14
C LEU A 238 -3.82 10.07 0.19
N SER A 239 -2.99 10.46 -0.77
CA SER A 239 -2.22 9.59 -1.64
C SER A 239 -0.74 9.91 -1.46
N LYS A 240 0.10 8.88 -1.48
CA LYS A 240 1.55 9.08 -1.48
C LYS A 240 2.06 9.64 -2.81
N TYR A 241 1.27 9.51 -3.87
CA TYR A 241 1.66 9.92 -5.22
C TYR A 241 0.61 10.86 -5.80
N LYS A 242 1.10 11.81 -6.59
CA LYS A 242 0.25 12.63 -7.45
C LYS A 242 -0.45 11.72 -8.47
N HIS A 243 -1.76 11.89 -8.62
CA HIS A 243 -2.53 11.22 -9.65
C HIS A 243 -2.30 11.89 -11.00
N ASN A 244 -2.06 11.06 -12.02
CA ASN A 244 -1.92 11.53 -13.39
C ASN A 244 -3.05 10.93 -14.24
N PRO A 245 -3.71 11.76 -15.07
CA PRO A 245 -4.61 11.26 -16.09
C PRO A 245 -3.88 10.39 -17.11
N HIS A 246 -4.56 9.38 -17.62
CA HIS A 246 -4.04 8.47 -18.64
C HIS A 246 -5.10 8.14 -19.67
N SER A 247 -4.66 7.88 -20.89
CA SER A 247 -5.50 7.46 -22.02
C SER A 247 -5.47 5.94 -22.16
N TRP A 248 -6.64 5.34 -22.37
CA TRP A 248 -6.84 3.90 -22.38
C TRP A 248 -7.73 3.47 -23.54
N VAL A 249 -7.53 2.25 -24.02
CA VAL A 249 -8.50 1.54 -24.86
C VAL A 249 -8.93 0.25 -24.19
N VAL A 250 -10.23 -0.02 -24.14
CA VAL A 250 -10.78 -1.26 -23.59
C VAL A 250 -10.48 -2.40 -24.57
N VAL A 251 -9.77 -3.43 -24.12
CA VAL A 251 -9.39 -4.59 -24.96
C VAL A 251 -10.19 -5.84 -24.63
N ALA A 252 -10.76 -5.93 -23.43
CA ALA A 252 -11.70 -6.98 -23.04
C ALA A 252 -13.10 -6.74 -23.63
N ASP A 253 -13.87 -7.81 -23.86
CA ASP A 253 -15.17 -7.72 -24.54
C ASP A 253 -16.16 -6.81 -23.81
N CYS A 254 -16.23 -6.91 -22.48
CA CYS A 254 -17.06 -6.08 -21.63
C CYS A 254 -16.43 -5.90 -20.25
N MET A 255 -16.40 -4.67 -19.76
CA MET A 255 -15.85 -4.32 -18.45
C MET A 255 -16.87 -3.66 -17.54
N ASN A 256 -16.90 -4.11 -16.29
CA ASN A 256 -17.72 -3.52 -15.24
C ASN A 256 -17.15 -2.17 -14.78
N VAL A 257 -18.02 -1.18 -14.70
CA VAL A 257 -17.77 0.12 -14.08
C VAL A 257 -18.37 0.07 -12.68
N ARG A 258 -17.59 0.33 -11.64
CA ARG A 258 -17.98 0.14 -10.23
C ARG A 258 -17.94 1.43 -9.42
N ASP A 259 -18.70 1.48 -8.33
CA ASP A 259 -18.69 2.57 -7.35
C ASP A 259 -17.42 2.60 -6.47
N GLY A 260 -16.60 1.55 -6.51
CA GLY A 260 -15.31 1.49 -5.81
C GLY A 260 -14.26 0.65 -6.53
N TYR A 261 -12.99 0.81 -6.14
CA TYR A 261 -11.81 0.12 -6.72
C TYR A 261 -11.59 -1.29 -6.16
N SER A 262 -12.67 -2.06 -6.03
CA SER A 262 -12.67 -3.42 -5.51
C SER A 262 -13.66 -4.27 -6.31
N THR A 263 -13.50 -5.59 -6.29
CA THR A 263 -14.54 -6.52 -6.75
C THR A 263 -15.43 -7.02 -5.61
N LYS A 264 -15.05 -6.73 -4.36
CA LYS A 264 -15.80 -7.06 -3.14
C LYS A 264 -16.41 -5.79 -2.55
N ASN A 265 -17.66 -5.87 -2.09
CA ASN A 265 -18.38 -4.78 -1.40
C ASN A 265 -18.47 -3.49 -2.24
N THR A 266 -18.73 -3.65 -3.55
CA THR A 266 -18.87 -2.56 -4.53
C THR A 266 -19.90 -2.99 -5.57
N HIS A 267 -20.71 -2.05 -6.05
CA HIS A 267 -21.77 -2.31 -7.01
C HIS A 267 -21.33 -1.97 -8.42
N VAL A 268 -21.88 -2.72 -9.39
CA VAL A 268 -21.72 -2.39 -10.82
C VAL A 268 -22.70 -1.27 -11.15
N LEU A 269 -22.19 -0.16 -11.66
CA LEU A 269 -22.95 1.03 -12.02
C LEU A 269 -23.43 0.99 -13.48
N THR A 270 -22.56 0.47 -14.35
CA THR A 270 -22.75 0.29 -15.80
C THR A 270 -21.63 -0.60 -16.35
N THR A 271 -21.60 -0.81 -17.67
CA THR A 271 -20.55 -1.54 -18.36
C THR A 271 -19.98 -0.72 -19.53
N VAL A 272 -18.78 -1.08 -19.97
CA VAL A 272 -18.14 -0.50 -21.15
C VAL A 272 -17.64 -1.62 -22.08
N LYS A 273 -17.81 -1.43 -23.38
CA LYS A 273 -17.49 -2.44 -24.40
C LYS A 273 -16.05 -2.32 -24.91
N LYS A 274 -15.56 -3.39 -25.52
CA LYS A 274 -14.30 -3.42 -26.26
C LYS A 274 -14.20 -2.28 -27.28
N GLY A 275 -13.00 -1.75 -27.45
CA GLY A 275 -12.71 -0.67 -28.39
C GLY A 275 -13.00 0.73 -27.86
N THR A 276 -13.73 0.89 -26.75
CA THR A 276 -13.99 2.22 -26.19
C THR A 276 -12.68 2.87 -25.72
N LYS A 277 -12.46 4.11 -26.16
CA LYS A 277 -11.35 4.96 -25.73
C LYS A 277 -11.79 5.79 -24.53
N LEU A 278 -11.00 5.76 -23.46
CA LEU A 278 -11.34 6.41 -22.19
C LEU A 278 -10.13 7.17 -21.63
N LYS A 279 -10.40 8.26 -20.92
CA LYS A 279 -9.42 8.99 -20.13
C LYS A 279 -9.70 8.80 -18.65
N SER A 280 -8.76 8.21 -17.92
CA SER A 280 -8.84 8.12 -16.46
C SER A 280 -8.42 9.45 -15.85
N LYS A 281 -9.01 9.82 -14.72
CA LYS A 281 -8.57 10.97 -13.91
C LYS A 281 -7.46 10.57 -12.93
N LYS A 282 -7.62 9.40 -12.29
CA LYS A 282 -6.66 8.84 -11.34
C LYS A 282 -6.63 7.33 -11.39
N SER A 283 -5.61 6.74 -10.77
CA SER A 283 -5.45 5.30 -10.65
C SER A 283 -5.17 4.89 -9.21
N ARG A 284 -5.79 3.80 -8.76
CA ARG A 284 -5.54 3.16 -7.47
C ARG A 284 -5.39 1.67 -7.70
N GLY A 285 -4.17 1.18 -7.57
CA GLY A 285 -3.94 -0.22 -7.83
C GLY A 285 -4.03 -0.55 -9.31
N ALA A 286 -4.62 -1.71 -9.58
CA ALA A 286 -5.02 -2.12 -10.91
C ALA A 286 -6.34 -1.48 -11.41
N TRP A 287 -6.80 -0.40 -10.79
CA TRP A 287 -8.05 0.28 -11.13
C TRP A 287 -7.80 1.72 -11.57
N GLY A 288 -8.49 2.15 -12.62
CA GLY A 288 -8.60 3.55 -13.03
C GLY A 288 -9.97 4.11 -12.65
N TYR A 289 -10.01 5.35 -12.19
CA TYR A 289 -11.26 6.12 -12.05
C TYR A 289 -11.49 6.92 -13.32
N PHE A 290 -12.64 6.70 -13.94
CA PHE A 290 -13.04 7.32 -15.21
C PHE A 290 -14.24 8.22 -14.95
N PRO A 291 -14.12 9.54 -15.13
CA PRO A 291 -15.26 10.44 -15.14
C PRO A 291 -16.23 10.10 -16.28
N LYS A 292 -17.50 10.48 -16.14
CA LYS A 292 -18.48 10.46 -17.22
C LYS A 292 -17.90 11.18 -18.44
N GLN A 293 -17.90 10.50 -19.58
CA GLN A 293 -17.30 10.97 -20.83
C GLN A 293 -17.91 10.22 -22.02
N SER A 294 -17.53 10.59 -23.25
CA SER A 294 -18.00 9.87 -24.44
C SER A 294 -17.65 8.37 -24.33
N GLY A 295 -18.62 7.50 -24.62
CA GLY A 295 -18.49 6.05 -24.45
C GLY A 295 -18.64 5.52 -23.02
N LEU A 296 -18.88 6.39 -22.03
CA LEU A 296 -19.08 5.99 -20.62
C LEU A 296 -20.18 6.82 -19.95
N SER A 297 -21.35 6.20 -19.75
CA SER A 297 -22.58 6.86 -19.26
C SER A 297 -22.51 7.32 -17.79
N LYS A 298 -21.70 6.65 -16.96
CA LYS A 298 -21.52 6.95 -15.54
C LYS A 298 -20.05 6.97 -15.16
N SER A 299 -19.66 7.91 -14.29
CA SER A 299 -18.35 7.89 -13.67
C SER A 299 -18.16 6.64 -12.81
N GLY A 300 -16.96 6.10 -12.75
CA GLY A 300 -16.65 5.00 -11.83
C GLY A 300 -15.29 4.37 -12.03
N TRP A 301 -15.04 3.31 -11.25
CA TRP A 301 -13.80 2.56 -11.26
C TRP A 301 -13.88 1.37 -12.21
N ILE A 302 -12.88 1.24 -13.07
CA ILE A 302 -12.74 0.11 -14.00
C ILE A 302 -11.41 -0.58 -13.72
N LYS A 303 -11.44 -1.91 -13.66
CA LYS A 303 -10.23 -2.71 -13.46
C LYS A 303 -9.42 -2.72 -14.75
N CYS A 304 -8.24 -2.12 -14.75
CA CYS A 304 -7.40 -2.01 -15.94
C CYS A 304 -6.64 -3.29 -16.26
N TYR A 305 -6.24 -4.05 -15.23
CA TYR A 305 -5.51 -5.31 -15.37
C TYR A 305 -5.71 -6.22 -14.15
N ASN A 306 -5.30 -7.48 -14.27
CA ASN A 306 -5.14 -8.39 -13.15
C ASN A 306 -3.66 -8.47 -12.73
N PRO A 307 -3.37 -8.65 -11.43
CA PRO A 307 -2.02 -8.96 -10.96
C PRO A 307 -1.39 -10.17 -11.68
N GLY A 308 -2.20 -11.17 -12.09
CA GLY A 308 -1.77 -12.32 -12.89
C GLY A 308 -1.55 -12.05 -14.38
N GLY A 309 -1.48 -10.79 -14.81
CA GLY A 309 -1.03 -10.40 -16.14
C GLY A 309 -2.09 -10.15 -17.22
N ALA A 310 -3.37 -10.52 -16.99
CA ALA A 310 -4.43 -10.18 -17.93
C ALA A 310 -4.65 -8.66 -18.00
N VAL A 311 -4.60 -8.09 -19.21
CA VAL A 311 -4.82 -6.66 -19.45
C VAL A 311 -6.24 -6.48 -19.99
N PHE A 312 -7.02 -5.63 -19.33
CA PHE A 312 -8.41 -5.33 -19.72
C PHE A 312 -8.52 -3.98 -20.42
N LEU A 313 -7.69 -3.03 -20.00
CA LEU A 313 -7.53 -1.73 -20.62
C LEU A 313 -6.05 -1.52 -20.92
N LYS A 314 -5.73 -1.24 -22.18
CA LYS A 314 -4.36 -0.94 -22.61
C LYS A 314 -4.15 0.57 -22.60
N ARG A 315 -3.07 1.05 -21.97
CA ARG A 315 -2.67 2.47 -22.04
C ARG A 315 -2.22 2.84 -23.45
N THR A 316 -2.53 4.06 -23.86
CA THR A 316 -2.19 4.60 -25.19
C THR A 316 -1.32 5.86 -25.11
N ASP A 317 -0.78 6.17 -23.92
CA ASP A 317 0.12 7.28 -23.62
C ASP A 317 1.28 6.86 -22.70
#